data_AF-A0AAE1L209-F1
#
_entry.id   AF-A0AAE1L209-F1
#
_cell.length_a   1.000
_cell.length_b   1.000
_cell.length_c   1.000
_cell.angle_alpha   90.00
_cell.angle_beta   90.00
_cell.angle_gamma   90.00
#
_symmetry.space_group_name_H-M   'P 1'
#
loop_
_entity.id
_entity.type
_entity.pdbx_description
1 polymer ?
#
loop_
_entity_poly.entity_id
_entity_poly.type
_entity_poly.pdbx_seq_one_letter_code
_entity_poly.pdbx_strand_id
1 'polypeptide(L)'
;STQVSLHDLFCSIANSPLQSLIFLYPSLYLSVGDLVCLGDCVRRSKHLTRLKLPNLKSIESYMPILLAVGGSNAIQTLRIDSNTVSVWDKVFQLAVTSLRHNSTLRTLSLAHWTFDLQTQLHPSHTLSRTLDLRLAGQTSGNTVFTRPPHPLQTNRPQPDPVYF
;
A
#
# COMPACT_ATOMS: atom_id res chain seq x y z
N SER A 1 -36.59 15.83 13.86
CA SER A 1 -35.75 15.40 12.72
C SER A 1 -34.69 14.47 13.28
N THR A 2 -34.80 13.17 13.06
CA THR A 2 -33.79 12.20 13.51
C THR A 2 -32.57 12.30 12.60
N GLN A 3 -31.53 12.99 13.06
CA GLN A 3 -30.26 13.05 12.34
C GLN A 3 -29.66 11.65 12.36
N VAL A 4 -29.68 10.97 11.21
CA VAL A 4 -29.03 9.66 11.05
C VAL A 4 -27.52 9.90 11.16
N SER A 5 -26.87 9.23 12.12
CA SER A 5 -25.42 9.35 12.27
C SER A 5 -24.70 8.66 11.10
N LEU A 6 -23.47 9.08 10.80
CA LEU A 6 -22.65 8.39 9.80
C LEU A 6 -22.39 6.93 10.18
N HIS A 7 -22.31 6.64 11.47
CA HIS A 7 -22.24 5.26 11.99
C HIS A 7 -23.45 4.43 11.56
N ASP A 8 -24.68 4.95 11.72
CA ASP A 8 -25.90 4.23 11.35
C ASP A 8 -26.02 4.03 9.84
N LEU A 9 -25.58 5.04 9.07
CA LEU A 9 -25.48 4.94 7.62
C LEU A 9 -24.50 3.84 7.21
N PHE A 10 -23.30 3.80 7.78
CA PHE A 10 -22.29 2.77 7.49
C PHE A 10 -22.74 1.37 7.93
N CYS A 11 -23.44 1.25 9.06
CA CYS A 11 -24.06 -0.01 9.47
C CYS A 11 -25.13 -0.46 8.46
N SER A 12 -25.93 0.46 7.94
CA SER A 12 -26.94 0.16 6.91
C SER A 12 -26.29 -0.28 5.61
N ILE A 13 -25.23 0.42 5.16
CA ILE A 13 -24.47 0.06 3.96
C ILE A 13 -23.85 -1.33 4.08
N ALA A 14 -23.31 -1.68 5.25
CA ALA A 14 -22.67 -2.99 5.49
C ALA A 14 -23.63 -4.16 5.23
N ASN A 15 -24.92 -4.00 5.50
CA ASN A 15 -25.95 -5.03 5.31
C ASN A 15 -26.73 -4.88 3.98
N SER A 16 -26.40 -3.87 3.18
CA SER A 16 -27.07 -3.60 1.91
C SER A 16 -26.42 -4.37 0.74
N PRO A 17 -27.12 -4.55 -0.39
CA PRO A 17 -26.53 -5.09 -1.62
C PRO A 17 -25.67 -4.07 -2.37
N LEU A 18 -25.33 -2.91 -1.76
CA LEU A 18 -24.55 -1.86 -2.40
C LEU A 18 -23.15 -2.38 -2.78
N GLN A 19 -22.82 -2.26 -4.07
CA GLN A 19 -21.53 -2.74 -4.58
C GLN A 19 -20.45 -1.66 -4.67
N SER A 20 -20.84 -0.39 -4.71
CA SER A 20 -19.92 0.71 -4.97
C SER A 20 -20.21 1.87 -4.06
N LEU A 21 -19.18 2.35 -3.37
CA LEU A 21 -19.24 3.52 -2.50
C LEU A 21 -18.15 4.51 -2.91
N ILE A 22 -18.58 5.73 -3.25
CA ILE A 22 -17.71 6.77 -3.79
C ILE A 22 -17.94 8.04 -2.98
N PHE A 23 -16.87 8.55 -2.38
CA PHE A 23 -16.88 9.81 -1.65
C PHE A 23 -16.36 10.94 -2.53
N LEU A 24 -17.02 12.10 -2.43
CA LEU A 24 -16.61 13.34 -3.10
C LEU A 24 -16.13 14.29 -2.00
N TYR A 25 -14.85 14.65 -2.03
CA TYR A 25 -14.23 15.54 -1.03
C TYR A 25 -14.40 15.07 0.44
N PRO A 26 -14.09 13.80 0.76
CA PRO A 26 -14.31 13.24 2.10
C PRO A 26 -13.59 14.00 3.22
N SER A 27 -12.49 14.69 2.94
CA SER A 27 -11.73 15.49 3.92
C SER A 27 -12.47 16.70 4.46
N LEU A 28 -13.63 17.05 3.89
CA LEU A 28 -14.48 18.15 4.36
C LEU A 28 -15.48 17.71 5.44
N TYR A 29 -15.81 16.42 5.52
CA TYR A 29 -16.91 15.95 6.39
C TYR A 29 -16.67 14.63 7.11
N LEU A 30 -15.64 13.86 6.74
CA LEU A 30 -15.26 12.65 7.47
C LEU A 30 -14.17 12.96 8.48
N SER A 31 -14.48 12.72 9.76
CA SER A 31 -13.47 12.64 10.81
C SER A 31 -12.74 11.29 10.77
N VAL A 32 -11.63 11.18 11.51
CA VAL A 32 -10.94 9.89 11.70
C VAL A 32 -11.87 8.86 12.35
N GLY A 33 -12.76 9.28 13.26
CA GLY A 33 -13.75 8.38 13.88
C GLY A 33 -14.75 7.82 12.87
N ASP A 34 -15.21 8.65 11.92
CA ASP A 34 -16.09 8.20 10.84
C ASP A 34 -15.39 7.21 9.92
N LEU A 35 -14.08 7.39 9.69
CA LEU A 35 -13.26 6.49 8.88
C LEU A 35 -13.03 5.14 9.56
N VAL A 36 -12.97 5.10 10.89
CA VAL A 36 -13.00 3.84 11.67
C VAL A 36 -14.34 3.12 11.47
N CYS A 37 -15.46 3.84 11.53
CA CYS A 37 -16.79 3.27 11.28
C CYS A 37 -16.93 2.76 9.83
N LEU A 38 -16.40 3.51 8.86
CA LEU A 38 -16.34 3.09 7.46
C LEU A 38 -15.47 1.83 7.30
N GLY A 39 -14.35 1.73 8.01
CA GLY A 39 -13.53 0.53 8.05
C GLY A 39 -14.32 -0.69 8.56
N ASP A 40 -15.09 -0.56 9.63
CA ASP A 40 -15.95 -1.66 10.11
C ASP A 40 -17.01 -2.05 9.06
N CYS A 41 -17.63 -1.07 8.40
CA CYS A 41 -18.55 -1.30 7.31
C CYS A 41 -17.91 -2.09 6.15
N VAL A 42 -16.70 -1.71 5.73
CA VAL A 42 -15.94 -2.39 4.67
C VAL A 42 -15.64 -3.86 5.04
N ARG A 43 -15.28 -4.11 6.30
CA ARG A 43 -14.98 -5.46 6.78
C ARG A 43 -16.23 -6.35 6.83
N ARG A 44 -17.38 -5.78 7.22
CA ARG A 44 -18.64 -6.51 7.38
C ARG A 44 -19.41 -6.68 6.07
N SER A 45 -19.23 -5.77 5.12
CA SER A 45 -19.97 -5.81 3.87
C SER A 45 -19.62 -7.05 3.04
N LYS A 46 -20.66 -7.76 2.60
CA LYS A 46 -20.53 -8.93 1.72
C LYS A 46 -20.63 -8.56 0.23
N HIS A 47 -21.07 -7.34 -0.06
CA HIS A 47 -21.42 -6.91 -1.43
C HIS A 47 -20.61 -5.72 -1.91
N LEU A 48 -20.03 -4.92 -1.01
CA LEU A 48 -19.23 -3.76 -1.38
C LEU A 48 -17.92 -4.22 -2.03
N THR A 49 -17.84 -4.07 -3.36
CA THR A 49 -16.69 -4.47 -4.17
C THR A 49 -15.78 -3.29 -4.52
N ARG A 50 -16.32 -2.06 -4.53
CA ARG A 50 -15.59 -0.87 -4.94
C ARG A 50 -15.70 0.24 -3.89
N LEU A 51 -14.56 0.76 -3.45
CA LEU A 51 -14.47 1.92 -2.59
C LEU A 51 -13.54 2.97 -3.21
N LYS A 52 -14.04 4.20 -3.34
CA LYS A 52 -13.25 5.37 -3.73
C LYS A 52 -13.32 6.44 -2.65
N LEU A 53 -12.16 6.79 -2.11
CA LEU A 53 -12.00 7.71 -0.99
C LEU A 53 -10.79 8.62 -1.24
N PRO A 54 -10.91 9.64 -2.10
CA PRO A 54 -9.78 10.45 -2.53
C PRO A 54 -9.48 11.58 -1.55
N ASN A 55 -8.24 12.08 -1.57
CA ASN A 55 -7.82 13.35 -0.97
C ASN A 55 -8.10 13.50 0.53
N LEU A 56 -7.94 12.42 1.32
CA LEU A 56 -7.75 12.58 2.76
C LEU A 56 -6.36 13.16 3.02
N LYS A 57 -6.25 13.88 4.14
CA LYS A 57 -5.11 14.76 4.44
C LYS A 57 -3.89 14.03 4.98
N SER A 58 -4.05 12.79 5.46
CA SER A 58 -2.99 12.09 6.17
C SER A 58 -3.13 10.57 6.10
N ILE A 59 -2.04 9.85 6.35
CA ILE A 59 -2.03 8.38 6.34
C ILE A 59 -2.89 7.79 7.47
N GLU A 60 -2.97 8.45 8.63
CA GLU A 60 -3.81 8.04 9.76
C GLU A 60 -5.29 7.98 9.38
N SER A 61 -5.72 8.83 8.46
CA SER A 61 -7.09 8.82 7.93
C SER A 61 -7.33 7.62 7.01
N TYR A 62 -6.30 7.15 6.30
CA TYR A 62 -6.38 5.99 5.41
C TYR A 62 -6.16 4.65 6.10
N MET A 63 -5.44 4.62 7.23
CA MET A 63 -5.10 3.39 7.93
C MET A 63 -6.32 2.54 8.33
N PRO A 64 -7.42 3.09 8.89
CA PRO A 64 -8.60 2.29 9.21
C PRO A 64 -9.15 1.52 8.01
N ILE A 65 -9.09 2.13 6.81
CA ILE A 65 -9.55 1.53 5.56
C ILE A 65 -8.58 0.47 5.07
N LEU A 66 -7.26 0.75 5.10
CA LEU A 66 -6.23 -0.21 4.71
C LEU A 66 -6.26 -1.49 5.57
N LEU A 67 -6.42 -1.32 6.89
CA LEU A 67 -6.56 -2.43 7.84
C LEU A 67 -7.86 -3.20 7.60
N ALA A 68 -8.97 -2.50 7.41
CA ALA A 68 -10.28 -3.12 7.18
C ALA A 68 -10.32 -3.93 5.88
N VAL A 69 -9.71 -3.42 4.80
CA VAL A 69 -9.59 -4.15 3.54
C VAL A 69 -8.83 -5.45 3.76
N GLY A 70 -7.78 -5.46 4.58
CA GLY A 70 -7.08 -6.71 4.95
C GLY A 70 -7.99 -7.83 5.47
N GLY A 71 -9.09 -7.49 6.15
CA GLY A 71 -10.08 -8.45 6.65
C GLY A 71 -11.39 -8.52 5.85
N SER A 72 -11.50 -7.81 4.74
CA SER A 72 -12.70 -7.82 3.88
C SER A 72 -12.63 -8.97 2.88
N ASN A 73 -13.77 -9.65 2.68
CA ASN A 73 -13.91 -10.73 1.69
C ASN A 73 -14.71 -10.30 0.45
N ALA A 74 -14.98 -9.00 0.28
CA ALA A 74 -15.81 -8.49 -0.81
C ALA A 74 -15.10 -7.43 -1.67
N ILE A 75 -14.25 -6.58 -1.07
CA ILE A 75 -13.59 -5.49 -1.78
C ILE A 75 -12.66 -6.04 -2.87
N GLN A 76 -12.81 -5.50 -4.08
CA GLN A 76 -12.00 -5.83 -5.26
C GLN A 76 -11.24 -4.60 -5.78
N THR A 77 -11.82 -3.41 -5.65
CA THR A 77 -11.20 -2.15 -6.07
C THR A 77 -11.17 -1.16 -4.91
N LEU A 78 -9.96 -0.73 -4.53
CA LEU A 78 -9.73 0.36 -3.60
C LEU A 78 -9.01 1.50 -4.31
N ARG A 79 -9.59 2.70 -4.27
CA ARG A 79 -8.94 3.93 -4.76
C ARG A 79 -8.84 4.94 -3.64
N ILE A 80 -7.62 5.23 -3.22
CA ILE A 80 -7.32 6.14 -2.11
C ILE A 80 -6.27 7.18 -2.53
N ASP A 81 -6.42 7.70 -3.75
CA ASP A 81 -5.54 8.70 -4.34
C ASP A 81 -5.46 9.95 -3.45
N SER A 82 -4.25 10.46 -3.18
CA SER A 82 -4.04 11.68 -2.40
C SER A 82 -2.69 12.30 -2.72
N ASN A 83 -2.63 13.62 -2.83
CA ASN A 83 -1.42 14.41 -3.07
C ASN A 83 -0.74 14.94 -1.80
N THR A 84 -1.31 14.65 -0.63
CA THR A 84 -0.83 15.16 0.68
C THR A 84 -0.29 14.07 1.58
N VAL A 85 -0.53 12.80 1.23
CA VAL A 85 -0.12 11.65 2.05
C VAL A 85 1.35 11.34 1.79
N SER A 86 2.15 11.43 2.85
CA SER A 86 3.46 10.78 2.96
C SER A 86 3.34 9.55 3.86
N VAL A 87 4.00 8.45 3.46
CA VAL A 87 4.01 7.19 4.20
C VAL A 87 5.43 6.85 4.61
N TRP A 88 5.62 6.57 5.90
CA TRP A 88 6.90 6.15 6.46
C TRP A 88 6.95 4.63 6.67
N ASP A 89 8.17 4.10 6.79
CA ASP A 89 8.46 2.67 6.70
C ASP A 89 7.58 1.78 7.60
N LYS A 90 7.43 2.13 8.89
CA LYS A 90 6.59 1.36 9.83
C LYS A 90 5.11 1.29 9.40
N VAL A 91 4.58 2.41 8.92
CA VAL A 91 3.16 2.50 8.52
C VAL A 91 2.94 1.77 7.20
N PHE A 92 3.90 1.87 6.29
CA PHE A 92 3.90 1.10 5.04
C PHE A 92 3.89 -0.41 5.31
N GLN A 93 4.81 -0.91 6.16
CA GLN A 93 4.87 -2.33 6.51
C GLN A 93 3.57 -2.83 7.14
N LEU A 94 2.94 -2.02 8.02
CA LEU A 94 1.65 -2.36 8.61
C LEU A 94 0.55 -2.45 7.54
N ALA A 95 0.44 -1.45 6.67
CA ALA A 95 -0.54 -1.44 5.58
C ALA A 95 -0.36 -2.65 4.64
N VAL A 96 0.88 -2.94 4.22
CA VAL A 96 1.19 -4.08 3.35
C VAL A 96 0.88 -5.41 4.04
N THR A 97 1.22 -5.56 5.32
CA THR A 97 0.92 -6.77 6.09
C THR A 97 -0.57 -7.03 6.15
N SER A 98 -1.39 -6.00 6.40
CA SER A 98 -2.84 -6.14 6.37
C SER A 98 -3.37 -6.50 4.99
N LEU A 99 -2.92 -5.79 3.95
CA LEU A 99 -3.36 -6.05 2.57
C LEU A 99 -2.99 -7.46 2.08
N ARG A 100 -1.88 -8.03 2.58
CA ARG A 100 -1.46 -9.41 2.27
C ARG A 100 -2.50 -10.46 2.68
N HIS A 101 -3.31 -10.18 3.70
CA HIS A 101 -4.37 -11.08 4.14
C HIS A 101 -5.64 -11.01 3.28
N ASN A 102 -5.77 -9.99 2.42
CA ASN A 102 -6.91 -9.88 1.54
C ASN A 102 -6.72 -10.75 0.29
N SER A 103 -7.71 -11.60 0.00
CA SER A 103 -7.70 -12.52 -1.16
C SER A 103 -8.56 -12.05 -2.35
N THR A 104 -9.36 -10.99 -2.17
CA THR A 104 -10.36 -10.52 -3.14
C THR A 104 -9.96 -9.25 -3.88
N LEU A 105 -9.04 -8.46 -3.33
CA LEU A 105 -8.54 -7.22 -3.90
C LEU A 105 -7.82 -7.52 -5.20
N ARG A 106 -8.16 -6.75 -6.24
CA ARG A 106 -7.60 -6.85 -7.59
C ARG A 106 -6.98 -5.54 -8.04
N THR A 107 -7.48 -4.42 -7.53
CA THR A 107 -7.03 -3.10 -7.92
C THR A 107 -6.84 -2.23 -6.69
N LEU A 108 -5.64 -1.69 -6.54
CA LEU A 108 -5.28 -0.71 -5.53
C LEU A 108 -4.69 0.52 -6.22
N SER A 109 -5.30 1.68 -6.02
CA SER A 109 -4.80 2.96 -6.51
C SER A 109 -4.37 3.83 -5.33
N LEU A 110 -3.06 4.14 -5.30
CA LEU A 110 -2.39 5.03 -4.35
C LEU A 110 -1.81 6.24 -5.10
N ALA A 111 -2.55 6.77 -6.08
CA ALA A 111 -1.99 7.79 -6.97
C ALA A 111 -1.61 9.04 -6.17
N HIS A 112 -0.46 9.62 -6.52
CA HIS A 112 0.11 10.84 -5.93
C HIS A 112 0.60 10.73 -4.48
N TRP A 113 0.68 9.52 -3.93
CA TRP A 113 1.27 9.30 -2.61
C TRP A 113 2.79 9.43 -2.66
N THR A 114 3.36 9.97 -1.59
CA THR A 114 4.81 10.00 -1.36
C THR A 114 5.20 8.88 -0.41
N PHE A 115 6.23 8.10 -0.76
CA PHE A 115 6.72 7.00 0.07
C PHE A 115 8.15 7.28 0.50
N ASP A 116 8.34 7.56 1.79
CA ASP A 116 9.63 7.85 2.40
C ASP A 116 10.13 6.59 3.12
N LEU A 117 10.49 5.57 2.32
CA LEU A 117 10.94 4.27 2.81
C LEU A 117 12.46 4.29 3.01
N GLN A 118 12.90 4.48 4.25
CA GLN A 118 14.31 4.34 4.58
C GLN A 118 14.66 2.85 4.69
N THR A 119 15.52 2.35 3.79
CA THR A 119 16.22 1.09 4.01
C THR A 119 17.11 1.25 5.23
N GLN A 120 16.63 0.85 6.40
CA GLN A 120 17.51 0.46 7.50
C GLN A 120 18.20 -0.83 7.07
N LEU A 121 19.27 -0.68 6.29
CA LEU A 121 20.24 -1.73 6.00
C LEU A 121 20.98 -1.98 7.32
N HIS A 122 20.37 -2.73 8.23
CA HIS A 122 21.07 -3.26 9.39
C HIS A 122 22.03 -4.33 8.85
N PRO A 123 23.36 -4.22 9.06
CA PRO A 123 24.36 -5.11 8.45
C PRO A 123 24.46 -6.49 9.12
N SER A 124 23.34 -7.06 9.54
CA SER A 124 23.32 -8.40 10.14
C SER A 124 21.96 -9.06 9.92
N HIS A 125 22.00 -10.23 9.27
CA HIS A 125 20.89 -11.09 8.85
C HIS A 125 20.32 -10.81 7.45
N THR A 126 21.09 -11.27 6.47
CA THR A 126 20.61 -11.77 5.18
C THR A 126 19.51 -12.81 5.38
N LEU A 127 18.26 -12.38 5.48
CA LEU A 127 17.11 -13.19 5.07
C LEU A 127 16.40 -12.38 3.99
N SER A 128 16.74 -12.73 2.74
CA SER A 128 15.96 -12.36 1.55
C SER A 128 14.50 -12.75 1.75
N ARG A 129 13.71 -11.85 2.33
CA ARG A 129 12.27 -11.78 2.07
C ARG A 129 12.10 -10.67 1.05
N THR A 130 12.42 -11.00 -0.19
CA THR A 130 11.98 -10.24 -1.36
C THR A 130 10.49 -9.96 -1.17
N LEU A 131 10.13 -8.68 -1.03
CA LEU A 131 8.77 -8.22 -1.19
C LEU A 131 8.41 -8.45 -2.67
N ASP A 132 7.90 -9.65 -2.97
CA ASP A 132 7.28 -9.96 -4.26
C ASP A 132 5.96 -9.17 -4.37
N LEU A 133 6.08 -7.87 -4.63
CA LEU A 133 5.01 -7.09 -5.23
C LEU A 133 4.92 -7.49 -6.70
N ARG A 134 4.42 -8.71 -6.95
CA ARG A 134 3.95 -9.09 -8.28
C ARG A 134 2.72 -8.26 -8.59
N LEU A 135 2.94 -7.11 -9.22
CA LEU A 135 1.94 -6.46 -10.07
C LEU A 135 1.52 -7.52 -11.10
N ALA A 136 0.34 -8.10 -10.92
CA ALA A 136 -0.30 -8.92 -11.94
C ALA A 136 -0.76 -7.99 -13.08
N GLY A 137 0.21 -7.49 -13.83
CA GLY A 137 0.03 -6.83 -15.11
C GLY A 137 0.82 -7.62 -16.13
N GLN A 138 0.12 -8.37 -16.98
CA GLN A 138 0.72 -8.94 -18.17
C GLN A 138 1.31 -7.80 -19.00
N THR A 139 2.64 -7.76 -19.13
CA THR A 139 3.31 -7.24 -20.30
C THR A 139 4.38 -8.24 -20.69
N SER A 140 4.12 -8.97 -21.77
CA SER A 140 5.17 -9.70 -22.49
C SER A 140 6.15 -8.67 -23.05
N GLY A 141 7.46 -8.92 -22.90
CA GLY A 141 8.46 -8.23 -23.71
C GLY A 141 9.71 -7.83 -22.93
N ASN A 142 10.68 -8.74 -22.93
CA ASN A 142 12.13 -8.52 -22.85
C ASN A 142 12.64 -7.29 -22.10
N THR A 143 13.26 -7.54 -20.95
CA THR A 143 14.50 -6.81 -20.60
C THR A 143 15.42 -7.70 -19.78
N VAL A 144 16.51 -8.08 -20.44
CA VAL A 144 17.65 -8.82 -19.89
C VAL A 144 18.37 -7.91 -18.88
N PHE A 145 18.49 -8.33 -17.62
CA PHE A 145 19.41 -7.70 -16.67
C PHE A 145 20.72 -8.52 -16.63
N THR A 146 21.72 -8.04 -17.35
CA THR A 146 23.11 -8.51 -17.25
C THR A 146 23.71 -8.09 -15.90
N ARG A 147 24.25 -9.06 -15.15
CA ARG A 147 25.07 -8.81 -13.95
C ARG A 147 26.27 -7.91 -14.30
N PRO A 148 26.71 -7.00 -13.40
CA PRO A 148 28.03 -6.40 -13.52
C PRO A 148 29.12 -7.43 -13.15
N PRO A 149 30.26 -7.47 -13.86
CA PRO A 149 31.33 -8.42 -13.57
C PRO A 149 32.18 -7.96 -12.36
N HIS A 150 32.57 -8.93 -11.54
CA HIS A 150 33.59 -8.79 -10.50
C HIS A 150 34.94 -8.33 -11.09
N PRO A 151 35.72 -7.46 -10.42
CA PRO A 151 37.08 -7.16 -10.83
C PRO A 151 38.03 -8.30 -10.48
N LEU A 152 38.75 -8.81 -11.47
CA LEU A 152 39.84 -9.77 -11.34
C LEU A 152 41.09 -9.08 -10.79
N GLN A 153 41.68 -9.67 -9.74
CA GLN A 153 43.02 -9.35 -9.25
C GLN A 153 44.07 -9.65 -10.34
N THR A 154 44.89 -8.65 -10.69
CA THR A 154 46.12 -8.88 -11.46
C THR A 154 47.33 -8.46 -10.63
N ASN A 155 48.03 -9.47 -10.12
CA ASN A 155 49.41 -9.37 -9.62
C ASN A 155 50.34 -8.85 -10.72
N ARG A 156 51.13 -7.82 -10.44
CA ARG A 156 52.42 -7.58 -11.11
C ARG A 156 53.45 -7.21 -10.04
N PRO A 157 54.61 -7.89 -9.98
CA PRO A 157 55.73 -7.42 -9.19
C PRO A 157 56.47 -6.26 -9.89
N GLN A 158 56.99 -5.40 -9.03
CA GLN A 158 57.69 -4.13 -9.22
C GLN A 158 59.07 -4.31 -9.89
N PRO A 159 59.58 -3.36 -10.69
CA PRO A 159 60.96 -3.40 -11.16
C PRO A 159 61.91 -2.73 -10.15
N ASP A 160 63.00 -3.40 -9.79
CA ASP A 160 64.11 -2.82 -9.02
C ASP A 160 65.04 -1.98 -9.92
N PRO A 161 65.72 -0.94 -9.37
CA PRO A 161 66.56 -0.04 -10.14
C PRO A 161 68.03 -0.50 -10.26
N VAL A 162 68.56 -0.37 -11.49
CA VAL A 162 69.91 0.06 -11.96
C VAL A 162 71.17 -0.44 -11.24
N TYR A 163 72.20 -0.89 -11.97
CA TYR A 163 73.59 -0.34 -11.95
C TYR A 163 74.54 -1.05 -12.95
N PHE A 164 75.29 -0.20 -13.68
CA PHE A 164 76.34 -0.40 -14.69
C PHE A 164 75.94 -0.86 -16.10
#